data_AF-A0A8R7U656-F1
#
_entry.id   AF-A0A8R7U656-F1
#
_cell.length_a   1.000
_cell.length_b   1.000
_cell.length_c   1.000
_cell.angle_alpha   90.00
_cell.angle_beta   90.00
_cell.angle_gamma   90.00
#
_symmetry.space_group_name_H-M   'P 1'
#
loop_
_entity.id
_entity.type
_entity.pdbx_description
1 polymer ?
#
loop_
_entity_poly.entity_id
_entity_poly.type
_entity_poly.pdbx_seq_one_letter_code
_entity_poly.pdbx_strand_id
1 'polypeptide(L)'
;QLVFSSSTTVYGWPKEVLCTEEFPLSATNPYSRTKLVIEDICHDLQCSDPDWKIILLRYFNAVDTHSSGYIGDDPLGVPNNLMPYVQQVAVGRRPTLTVYGTDYNTKDGTGVCAEVCITD
;
A
#
# COMPACT_ATOMS: atom_id res chain seq x y z
N GLN A 1 -13.89 -3.57 19.28
CA GLN A 1 -13.27 -2.55 18.40
C GLN A 1 -12.26 -3.25 17.50
N LEU A 2 -12.24 -2.90 16.22
CA LEU A 2 -11.35 -3.47 15.21
C LEU A 2 -10.79 -2.35 14.34
N VAL A 3 -9.49 -2.39 14.06
CA VAL A 3 -8.85 -1.56 13.03
C VAL A 3 -8.29 -2.51 11.99
N PHE A 4 -8.79 -2.40 10.76
CA PHE A 4 -8.35 -3.23 9.65
C PHE A 4 -7.39 -2.46 8.75
N SER A 5 -6.22 -3.06 8.55
CA SER A 5 -5.20 -2.61 7.61
C SER A 5 -5.62 -2.94 6.18
N SER A 6 -6.34 -2.03 5.55
CA SER A 6 -6.64 -2.07 4.11
C SER A 6 -5.53 -1.40 3.29
N SER A 7 -5.79 -1.13 2.01
CA SER A 7 -4.79 -0.67 1.05
C SER A 7 -5.46 0.12 -0.06
N THR A 8 -4.85 1.21 -0.53
CA THR A 8 -5.37 2.02 -1.66
C THR A 8 -5.47 1.24 -2.97
N THR A 9 -4.87 0.05 -3.04
CA THR A 9 -5.06 -0.88 -4.15
C THR A 9 -6.52 -1.30 -4.36
N VAL A 10 -7.41 -1.11 -3.38
CA VAL A 10 -8.86 -1.34 -3.53
C VAL A 10 -9.55 -0.33 -4.46
N TYR A 11 -8.88 0.75 -4.84
CA TYR A 11 -9.38 1.71 -5.84
C TYR A 11 -9.04 1.30 -7.30
N GLY A 12 -8.22 0.25 -7.48
CA GLY A 12 -7.85 -0.24 -8.80
C GLY A 12 -7.09 0.79 -9.64
N TRP A 13 -7.67 1.20 -10.77
CA TRP A 13 -7.14 2.23 -11.67
C TRP A 13 -8.00 3.50 -11.58
N PRO A 14 -7.79 4.35 -10.56
CA PRO A 14 -8.58 5.56 -10.39
C PRO A 14 -8.33 6.54 -11.54
N LYS A 15 -9.37 7.29 -11.94
CA LYS A 15 -9.27 8.29 -13.01
C LYS A 15 -8.50 9.54 -12.58
N GLU A 16 -8.41 9.80 -11.29
CA GLU A 16 -7.75 10.96 -10.70
C GLU A 16 -6.74 10.50 -9.65
N VAL A 17 -5.62 11.22 -9.57
CA VAL A 17 -4.60 11.04 -8.53
C VAL A 17 -5.08 11.80 -7.29
N LEU A 18 -4.99 11.20 -6.10
CA LEU A 18 -5.63 11.61 -4.83
C LEU A 18 -7.08 11.14 -4.68
N CYS A 19 -7.25 9.82 -4.55
CA CYS A 19 -8.56 9.22 -4.30
C CYS A 19 -9.11 9.64 -2.94
N THR A 20 -10.39 9.98 -2.89
CA THR A 20 -11.16 10.06 -1.64
C THR A 20 -11.82 8.70 -1.34
N GLU A 21 -12.35 8.54 -0.14
CA GLU A 21 -13.05 7.34 0.31
C GLU A 21 -14.30 7.01 -0.52
N GLU A 22 -14.86 8.01 -1.18
CA GLU A 22 -16.04 7.94 -2.06
C GLU A 22 -15.75 7.35 -3.46
N PHE A 23 -14.47 7.13 -3.80
CA PHE A 23 -14.11 6.55 -5.09
C PHE A 23 -14.63 5.11 -5.22
N PRO A 24 -15.06 4.70 -6.42
CA PRO A 24 -15.52 3.33 -6.64
C PRO A 24 -14.40 2.33 -6.39
N LEU A 25 -14.75 1.23 -5.72
CA LEU A 25 -13.81 0.17 -5.39
C LEU A 25 -13.69 -0.83 -6.55
N SER A 26 -12.47 -1.25 -6.83
CA SER A 26 -12.12 -2.22 -7.87
C SER A 26 -10.81 -2.91 -7.52
N ALA A 27 -10.77 -4.23 -7.73
CA ALA A 27 -9.57 -5.03 -7.52
C ALA A 27 -8.91 -5.39 -8.86
N THR A 28 -7.63 -5.03 -9.00
CA THR A 28 -6.82 -5.29 -10.20
C THR A 28 -5.91 -6.51 -10.07
N ASN A 29 -5.80 -7.08 -8.87
CA ASN A 29 -4.97 -8.25 -8.59
C ASN A 29 -5.52 -9.04 -7.38
N PRO A 30 -5.03 -10.28 -7.14
CA PRO A 30 -5.51 -11.07 -6.01
C PRO A 30 -5.31 -10.40 -4.65
N TYR A 31 -4.21 -9.67 -4.43
CA TYR A 31 -3.96 -8.95 -3.18
C TYR A 31 -5.04 -7.91 -2.91
N SER A 32 -5.34 -7.03 -3.88
CA SER A 32 -6.42 -6.03 -3.74
C SER A 32 -7.79 -6.68 -3.58
N ARG A 33 -8.03 -7.83 -4.24
CA ARG A 33 -9.27 -8.58 -4.08
C ARG A 33 -9.46 -9.08 -2.65
N THR A 34 -8.40 -9.59 -2.00
CA THR A 34 -8.50 -10.03 -0.60
C THR A 34 -8.87 -8.88 0.33
N LYS A 35 -8.28 -7.69 0.14
CA LYS A 35 -8.59 -6.51 0.96
C LYS A 35 -10.05 -6.09 0.80
N LEU A 36 -10.53 -6.00 -0.45
CA LEU A 36 -11.91 -5.61 -0.74
C LEU A 36 -12.93 -6.60 -0.14
N VAL A 37 -12.68 -7.92 -0.26
CA VAL A 37 -13.55 -8.93 0.36
C VAL A 37 -13.58 -8.80 1.88
N ILE A 38 -12.45 -8.48 2.52
CA ILE A 38 -12.43 -8.30 3.98
C ILE A 38 -13.14 -7.01 4.39
N GLU A 39 -13.06 -5.92 3.59
CA GLU A 39 -13.87 -4.72 3.82
C GLU A 39 -15.37 -5.04 3.76
N ASP A 40 -15.82 -5.79 2.75
CA ASP A 40 -17.21 -6.23 2.62
C ASP A 40 -17.66 -7.04 3.86
N ILE A 41 -16.85 -8.01 4.30
CA ILE A 41 -17.12 -8.80 5.52
C ILE A 41 -17.23 -7.90 6.76
N CYS A 42 -16.38 -6.87 6.87
CA CYS A 42 -16.45 -5.92 7.97
C CYS A 42 -17.74 -5.10 7.95
N HIS A 43 -18.19 -4.68 6.76
CA HIS A 43 -19.47 -3.99 6.60
C HIS A 43 -20.65 -4.88 7.00
N ASP A 44 -20.66 -6.13 6.52
CA ASP A 44 -21.71 -7.09 6.87
C ASP A 44 -21.75 -7.38 8.38
N LEU A 45 -20.57 -7.51 9.01
CA LEU A 45 -20.47 -7.69 10.46
C LEU A 45 -21.08 -6.51 11.23
N GLN A 46 -20.72 -5.28 10.88
CA GLN A 46 -21.26 -4.08 11.53
C GLN A 46 -22.75 -3.89 11.29
N CYS A 47 -23.25 -4.28 10.11
CA CYS A 47 -24.68 -4.28 9.79
C CYS A 47 -25.45 -5.29 10.66
N SER A 48 -24.85 -6.47 10.90
CA SER A 48 -25.46 -7.52 11.72
C SER A 48 -25.44 -7.23 13.23
N ASP A 49 -24.40 -6.53 13.70
CA ASP A 49 -24.20 -6.19 15.12
C ASP A 49 -23.59 -4.77 15.26
N PRO A 50 -24.43 -3.75 15.52
CA PRO A 50 -24.01 -2.35 15.63
C PRO A 50 -23.06 -2.02 16.80
N ASP A 51 -22.87 -2.93 17.74
CA ASP A 51 -21.91 -2.76 18.83
C ASP A 51 -20.47 -2.85 18.34
N TRP A 52 -20.24 -3.48 17.18
CA TRP A 52 -18.94 -3.44 16.51
C TRP A 52 -18.58 -2.02 16.07
N LYS A 53 -17.38 -1.59 16.48
CA LYS A 53 -16.71 -0.39 15.97
C LYS A 53 -15.54 -0.83 15.12
N ILE A 54 -15.63 -0.59 13.82
CA ILE A 54 -14.64 -1.03 12.84
C ILE A 54 -14.11 0.20 12.10
N ILE A 55 -12.78 0.31 11.98
CA ILE A 55 -12.10 1.34 11.20
C ILE A 55 -11.37 0.63 10.06
N LEU A 56 -11.66 1.01 8.82
CA LEU A 56 -11.00 0.51 7.62
C LEU A 56 -9.94 1.53 7.18
N LEU A 57 -8.67 1.29 7.49
CA LEU A 57 -7.59 2.21 7.12
C LEU A 57 -6.96 1.78 5.80
N ARG A 58 -7.20 2.55 4.74
CA ARG A 58 -6.64 2.31 3.39
C ARG A 58 -5.32 3.06 3.25
N TYR A 59 -4.21 2.42 3.63
CA TYR A 59 -2.90 3.06 3.52
C TYR A 59 -2.42 3.12 2.07
N PHE A 60 -1.62 4.14 1.77
CA PHE A 60 -0.82 4.24 0.55
C PHE A 60 0.48 3.42 0.72
N ASN A 61 1.56 3.82 0.03
CA ASN A 61 2.86 3.19 0.20
C ASN A 61 3.54 3.80 1.42
N ALA A 62 3.50 3.08 2.54
CA ALA A 62 4.26 3.44 3.72
C ALA A 62 5.76 3.22 3.45
N VAL A 63 6.56 4.24 3.74
CA VAL A 63 8.02 4.23 3.59
C VAL A 63 8.67 4.79 4.86
N ASP A 64 10.01 4.80 4.89
CA ASP A 64 10.84 5.30 6.00
C ASP A 64 11.01 4.30 7.16
N THR A 65 11.74 4.75 8.18
CA THR A 65 12.15 3.97 9.35
C THR A 65 11.95 4.80 10.61
N HIS A 66 11.92 4.15 11.78
CA HIS A 66 11.86 4.89 13.03
C HIS A 66 13.12 5.76 13.18
N SER A 67 12.97 7.01 13.60
CA SER A 67 14.05 8.02 13.69
C SER A 67 15.29 7.58 14.49
N SER A 68 15.14 6.60 15.39
CA SER A 68 16.25 5.98 16.12
C SER A 68 17.21 5.16 15.26
N GLY A 69 16.78 4.69 14.07
CA GLY A 69 17.50 3.75 13.21
C GLY A 69 17.47 2.27 13.66
N TYR A 70 16.89 1.94 14.82
CA TYR A 70 16.81 0.55 15.32
C TYR A 70 15.65 -0.27 14.74
N ILE A 71 14.65 0.37 14.15
CA ILE A 71 13.45 -0.27 13.61
C ILE A 71 13.22 0.26 12.21
N GLY A 72 13.11 -0.65 11.24
CA GLY A 72 12.89 -0.34 9.83
C GLY A 72 12.43 -1.57 9.06
N ASP A 73 12.19 -1.40 7.78
CA ASP A 73 11.74 -2.49 6.90
C ASP A 73 12.93 -3.40 6.54
N ASP A 74 12.92 -4.64 7.03
CA ASP A 74 13.91 -5.68 6.69
C ASP A 74 13.21 -6.94 6.18
N PRO A 75 12.70 -6.92 4.94
CA PRO A 75 11.97 -8.05 4.37
C PRO A 75 12.90 -9.25 4.15
N LEU A 76 12.37 -10.44 4.40
CA LEU A 76 13.08 -11.69 4.14
C LEU A 76 13.29 -11.91 2.63
N GLY A 77 14.53 -12.13 2.22
CA GLY A 77 14.87 -12.45 0.83
C GLY A 77 15.02 -11.23 -0.08
N VAL A 78 14.41 -11.31 -1.28
CA VAL A 78 14.40 -10.20 -2.25
C VAL A 78 13.21 -9.30 -1.91
N PRO A 79 13.42 -8.00 -1.59
CA PRO A 79 12.32 -7.09 -1.36
C PRO A 79 11.42 -7.00 -2.58
N ASN A 80 10.10 -7.01 -2.37
CA ASN A 80 9.13 -6.75 -3.44
C ASN A 80 8.80 -5.25 -3.54
N ASN A 81 9.01 -4.50 -2.46
CA ASN A 81 8.73 -3.06 -2.37
C ASN A 81 9.94 -2.23 -2.82
N LEU A 82 9.68 -1.05 -3.37
CA LEU A 82 10.69 -0.16 -3.92
C LEU A 82 11.71 0.28 -2.88
N MET A 83 11.26 0.85 -1.75
CA MET A 83 12.16 1.49 -0.79
C MET A 83 13.17 0.52 -0.15
N PRO A 84 12.78 -0.67 0.35
CA PRO A 84 13.75 -1.61 0.91
C PRO A 84 14.69 -2.17 -0.17
N TYR A 85 14.25 -2.26 -1.42
CA TYR A 85 15.13 -2.65 -2.53
C TYR A 85 16.19 -1.57 -2.79
N VAL A 86 15.78 -0.30 -2.88
CA VAL A 86 16.69 0.85 -3.05
C VAL A 86 17.70 0.89 -1.91
N GLN A 87 17.25 0.71 -0.66
CA GLN A 87 18.13 0.65 0.51
C GLN A 87 19.16 -0.49 0.40
N GLN A 88 18.74 -1.70 0.00
CA GLN A 88 19.67 -2.83 -0.19
C GLN A 88 20.70 -2.57 -1.30
N VAL A 89 20.34 -1.85 -2.37
CA VAL A 89 21.29 -1.43 -3.41
C VAL A 89 22.26 -0.38 -2.85
N ALA A 90 21.76 0.61 -2.11
CA ALA A 90 22.58 1.68 -1.54
C ALA A 90 23.67 1.16 -0.58
N VAL A 91 23.38 0.10 0.18
CA VAL A 91 24.36 -0.55 1.08
C VAL A 91 25.14 -1.69 0.41
N GLY A 92 25.01 -1.88 -0.91
CA GLY A 92 25.76 -2.88 -1.67
C GLY A 92 25.32 -4.34 -1.48
N ARG A 93 24.18 -4.60 -0.81
CA ARG A 93 23.58 -5.95 -0.74
C ARG A 93 23.06 -6.42 -2.10
N ARG A 94 22.81 -5.50 -3.04
CA ARG A 94 22.35 -5.77 -4.40
C ARG A 94 23.10 -4.91 -5.42
N PRO A 95 23.35 -5.41 -6.64
CA PRO A 95 24.15 -4.70 -7.63
C PRO A 95 23.39 -3.54 -8.30
N THR A 96 22.09 -3.71 -8.57
CA THR A 96 21.28 -2.75 -9.32
C THR A 96 19.81 -2.80 -8.89
N LEU A 97 19.11 -1.68 -9.05
CA LEU A 97 17.65 -1.58 -8.96
C LEU A 97 17.03 -1.99 -10.30
N THR A 98 15.94 -2.76 -10.26
CA THR A 98 15.10 -3.03 -11.43
C THR A 98 13.90 -2.09 -11.42
N VAL A 99 13.75 -1.30 -12.48
CA VAL A 99 12.58 -0.44 -12.69
C VAL A 99 11.54 -1.22 -13.50
N TYR A 100 10.37 -1.45 -12.92
CA TYR A 100 9.28 -2.16 -13.60
C TYR A 100 8.44 -1.18 -14.42
N GLY A 101 8.71 -1.12 -15.73
CA GLY A 101 7.99 -0.30 -16.71
C GLY A 101 8.56 1.11 -16.86
N THR A 102 8.65 1.56 -18.10
CA THR A 102 9.19 2.89 -18.49
C THR A 102 8.33 3.55 -19.58
N ASP A 103 7.12 3.05 -19.78
CA ASP A 103 6.17 3.43 -20.83
C ASP A 103 4.79 3.79 -20.26
N TYR A 104 4.71 4.06 -18.95
CA TYR A 104 3.51 4.60 -18.34
C TYR A 104 3.23 6.03 -18.83
N ASN A 105 1.96 6.44 -18.83
CA ASN A 105 1.55 7.80 -19.17
C ASN A 105 1.85 8.78 -18.02
N THR A 106 3.12 8.93 -17.68
CA THR A 106 3.66 9.81 -16.63
C THR A 106 4.80 10.65 -17.20
N LYS A 107 5.29 11.62 -16.43
CA LYS A 107 6.29 12.60 -16.91
C LYS A 107 7.59 11.96 -17.42
N ASP A 108 8.04 10.87 -16.80
CA ASP A 108 9.29 10.17 -17.11
C ASP A 108 9.09 8.72 -17.55
N GLY A 109 7.84 8.29 -17.74
CA GLY A 109 7.48 6.93 -18.12
C GLY A 109 7.45 5.92 -16.97
N THR A 110 7.86 6.28 -15.76
CA THR A 110 7.87 5.39 -14.59
C THR A 110 6.59 5.51 -13.75
N GLY A 111 6.33 4.52 -12.90
CA GLY A 111 5.17 4.53 -12.00
C GLY A 111 5.24 5.67 -10.97
N VAL A 112 4.16 6.44 -10.83
CA VAL A 112 4.01 7.48 -9.80
C VAL A 112 3.21 6.93 -8.64
N CYS A 113 3.70 7.11 -7.41
CA CYS A 113 3.01 6.67 -6.21
C CYS A 113 3.09 7.72 -5.09
N ALA A 114 2.05 7.77 -4.24
CA ALA A 114 2.07 8.59 -3.04
C ALA A 114 2.74 7.81 -1.90
N GLU A 115 3.76 8.41 -1.30
CA GLU A 115 4.50 7.86 -0.18
C GLU A 115 4.08 8.56 1.12
N VAL A 116 3.97 7.80 2.21
CA VAL A 116 3.64 8.29 3.55
C VAL A 116 4.71 7.79 4.52
N CYS A 117 5.17 8.62 5.46
CA CYS A 117 6.13 8.18 6.46
C CYS A 117 5.46 7.20 7.44
N ILE A 118 6.12 6.10 7.75
CA ILE A 118 5.57 5.05 8.64
C ILE A 118 5.33 5.53 10.09
N THR A 119 5.92 6.66 10.48
CA THR A 119 5.74 7.24 11.82
C THR A 119 4.67 8.32 11.91
N ASP A 120 4.05 8.68 10.78
CA ASP A 120 2.90 9.61 10.74
C ASP A 120 1.60 8.88 11.13
#